data_AF-A0A2E5YF73-F1
#
_entry.id   AF-A0A2E5YF73-F1
#
_cell.length_a   1.000
_cell.length_b   1.000
_cell.length_c   1.000
_cell.angle_alpha   90.00
_cell.angle_beta   90.00
_cell.angle_gamma   90.00
#
_symmetry.space_group_name_H-M   'P 1'
#
loop_
_entity.id
_entity.type
_entity.pdbx_description
1 polymer ?
#
loop_
_entity_poly.entity_id
_entity_poly.type
_entity_poly.pdbx_seq_one_letter_code
_entity_poly.pdbx_strand_id
1 'polypeptide(L)'
;MTGEREHVESVTGRSVRIPASATIDHANQDFVSGWALHPDGIYRIDVLVGGESVGIARYGTYRRDVAERLVEIDVAGHSGFLFWFEDGFWKRFSGSKVVVKVVCHAVGGDVFEAEEKIIPTTSLPSRFGSSEQGADPSLRKSPFPIEVTRLLDRELGPAEAYGDVWTGRRLEDAVEALIYLERGASRETRGLFWYLSYLREMWLRIDANQRYFPARNRSVGSESKDVYAIGSGDVDLFVMCHHLATLRSHDVDGNVCEFGCFKGSSTAVLSVACSRLGWRLDAFDSFKGLPPSDSPYYQQGDFAGSIDEVRANVEEFGEIDVVDFHEGFFADTVETYAAESVACVWMDVDLQVSARDAIRILPRLDVRSGVFSDECEPEDFCAGEVVGNPSSDRVAEPVVEAFRANGRGVKGRFIYGHTGWFWDPSTSLPVLSPEPLLRLRDAII
;
A
#
# COMPACT_ATOMS: atom_id res chain seq x y z
N MET A 1 60.26 12.48 -59.95
CA MET A 1 59.65 13.79 -60.26
C MET A 1 58.37 13.53 -61.04
N THR A 2 57.32 14.34 -60.80
CA THR A 2 55.86 14.15 -61.02
C THR A 2 55.20 13.47 -59.81
N GLY A 3 54.43 14.13 -58.94
CA GLY A 3 53.49 15.25 -59.13
C GLY A 3 52.11 14.66 -59.41
N GLU A 4 51.33 14.31 -58.39
CA GLU A 4 50.33 15.12 -57.65
C GLU A 4 48.88 14.75 -58.08
N ARG A 5 48.07 14.46 -57.06
CA ARG A 5 46.60 14.59 -56.89
C ARG A 5 45.80 13.29 -56.78
N GLU A 6 45.43 12.98 -55.56
CA GLU A 6 44.08 12.52 -55.26
C GLU A 6 43.55 13.25 -54.02
N HIS A 7 42.29 13.67 -54.16
CA HIS A 7 41.49 14.41 -53.22
C HIS A 7 41.38 13.72 -51.86
N VAL A 8 41.55 14.48 -50.78
CA VAL A 8 40.89 14.14 -49.51
C VAL A 8 39.70 15.07 -49.38
N GLU A 9 38.53 14.51 -49.65
CA GLU A 9 37.23 15.12 -49.41
C GLU A 9 37.07 15.52 -47.95
N SER A 10 36.46 16.68 -47.76
CA SER A 10 36.01 17.19 -46.47
C SER A 10 35.03 16.22 -45.83
N VAL A 11 35.40 15.65 -44.68
CA VAL A 11 34.42 15.05 -43.77
C VAL A 11 33.69 16.20 -43.08
N THR A 12 32.49 16.48 -43.58
CA THR A 12 31.51 17.34 -42.92
C THR A 12 31.16 16.72 -41.57
N GLY A 13 31.74 17.27 -40.49
CA GLY A 13 31.28 17.00 -39.14
C GLY A 13 29.81 17.37 -39.04
N ARG A 14 28.94 16.37 -38.89
CA ARG A 14 27.57 16.60 -38.42
C ARG A 14 27.70 17.18 -37.02
N SER A 15 27.52 18.49 -36.87
CA SER A 15 27.32 19.09 -35.55
C SER A 15 25.99 18.54 -35.02
N VAL A 16 26.04 17.61 -34.08
CA VAL A 16 24.85 17.23 -33.32
C VAL A 16 24.44 18.46 -32.52
N ARG A 17 23.43 19.19 -32.99
CA ARG A 17 22.82 20.28 -32.22
C ARG A 17 21.98 19.64 -31.13
N ILE A 18 22.43 19.74 -29.88
CA ILE A 18 21.61 19.33 -28.74
C ILE A 18 20.65 20.48 -28.41
N PRO A 19 19.35 20.19 -28.26
CA PRO A 19 18.43 21.19 -27.73
C PRO A 19 18.83 21.53 -26.30
N ALA A 20 18.69 22.81 -25.93
CA ALA A 20 18.75 23.23 -24.54
C ALA A 20 17.91 22.31 -23.66
N SER A 21 18.52 21.69 -22.66
CA SER A 21 17.87 20.63 -21.87
C SER A 21 18.24 20.78 -20.40
N ALA A 22 17.24 20.69 -19.52
CA ALA A 22 17.44 20.64 -18.09
C ALA A 22 16.47 19.68 -17.45
N THR A 23 16.88 19.07 -16.34
CA THR A 23 16.04 18.17 -15.55
C THR A 23 16.36 18.38 -14.08
N ILE A 24 15.30 18.42 -13.26
CA ILE A 24 15.42 18.33 -11.80
C ILE A 24 15.28 16.86 -11.43
N ASP A 25 16.37 16.25 -10.96
CA ASP A 25 16.39 14.84 -10.54
C ASP A 25 15.90 14.68 -9.10
N HIS A 26 16.26 15.61 -8.23
CA HIS A 26 15.84 15.62 -6.84
C HIS A 26 15.44 17.02 -6.41
N ALA A 27 14.30 17.11 -5.73
CA ALA A 27 13.80 18.33 -5.12
C ALA A 27 13.12 17.97 -3.80
N ASN A 28 13.68 18.41 -2.68
CA ASN A 28 13.10 18.24 -1.35
C ASN A 28 13.39 19.48 -0.50
N GLN A 29 13.01 19.45 0.78
CA GLN A 29 13.23 20.59 1.66
C GLN A 29 14.71 20.88 1.98
N ASP A 30 15.62 19.94 1.72
CA ASP A 30 17.05 20.12 1.97
C ASP A 30 17.78 20.69 0.74
N PHE A 31 17.43 20.23 -0.47
CA PHE A 31 18.10 20.67 -1.70
C PHE A 31 17.28 20.46 -2.98
N VAL A 32 17.74 21.13 -4.05
CA VAL A 32 17.37 20.86 -5.45
C VAL A 32 18.63 20.48 -6.22
N SER A 33 18.57 19.40 -6.98
CA SER A 33 19.68 18.97 -7.83
C SER A 33 19.19 18.38 -9.14
N GLY A 34 20.06 18.40 -10.13
CA GLY A 34 19.75 17.88 -11.45
C GLY A 34 20.89 18.09 -12.43
N TRP A 35 20.55 18.20 -13.70
CA TRP A 35 21.50 18.55 -14.75
C TRP A 35 20.89 19.56 -15.73
N ALA A 36 21.76 20.36 -16.33
CA ALA A 36 21.41 21.33 -17.36
C ALA A 36 22.52 21.40 -18.41
N LEU A 37 22.13 21.46 -19.69
CA LEU A 37 23.04 21.49 -20.82
C LEU A 37 22.55 22.49 -21.87
N HIS A 38 23.48 23.26 -22.41
CA HIS A 38 23.27 24.12 -23.56
C HIS A 38 24.52 24.09 -24.45
N PRO A 39 24.39 24.13 -25.80
CA PRO A 39 25.54 24.13 -26.72
C PRO A 39 26.58 25.23 -26.42
N ASP A 40 26.12 26.44 -26.09
CA ASP A 40 27.00 27.56 -25.74
C ASP A 40 27.52 27.52 -24.29
N GLY A 41 27.12 26.50 -23.52
CA GLY A 41 27.37 26.41 -22.09
C GLY A 41 26.37 27.21 -21.25
N ILE A 42 26.33 26.86 -19.96
CA ILE A 42 25.49 27.50 -18.94
C ILE A 42 26.39 28.36 -18.06
N TYR A 43 26.01 29.62 -17.85
CA TYR A 43 26.74 30.50 -16.94
C TYR A 43 26.01 30.73 -15.61
N ARG A 44 24.70 30.48 -15.57
CA ARG A 44 23.87 30.70 -14.37
C ARG A 44 22.65 29.80 -14.36
N ILE A 45 22.30 29.34 -13.16
CA ILE A 45 21.08 28.57 -12.90
C ILE A 45 20.39 29.19 -11.69
N ASP A 46 19.24 29.82 -11.90
CA ASP A 46 18.42 30.38 -10.83
C ASP A 46 17.43 29.33 -10.32
N VAL A 47 17.30 29.28 -8.99
CA VAL A 47 16.27 28.48 -8.32
C VAL A 47 15.18 29.43 -7.88
N LEU A 48 13.95 29.16 -8.32
CA LEU A 48 12.77 29.91 -7.94
C LEU A 48 11.87 29.05 -7.06
N VAL A 49 11.33 29.62 -5.99
CA VAL A 49 10.39 28.97 -5.07
C VAL A 49 9.17 29.87 -4.92
N GLY A 50 7.98 29.34 -5.20
CA GLY A 50 6.74 30.15 -5.17
C GLY A 50 6.73 31.30 -6.19
N GLY A 51 7.54 31.21 -7.24
CA GLY A 51 7.69 32.26 -8.26
C GLY A 51 8.77 33.30 -7.96
N GLU A 52 9.41 33.28 -6.80
CA GLU A 52 10.49 34.20 -6.42
C GLU A 52 11.85 33.52 -6.55
N SER A 53 12.86 34.23 -7.09
CA SER A 53 14.25 33.72 -7.11
C SER A 53 14.82 33.70 -5.70
N VAL A 54 15.28 32.54 -5.26
CA VAL A 54 15.82 32.31 -3.91
C VAL A 54 17.32 32.12 -3.89
N GLY A 55 17.94 31.98 -5.06
CA GLY A 55 19.39 31.91 -5.19
C GLY A 55 19.86 31.23 -6.47
N ILE A 56 21.18 31.10 -6.58
CA ILE A 56 21.86 30.54 -7.75
C ILE A 56 22.39 29.15 -7.37
N ALA A 57 22.06 28.14 -8.16
CA ALA A 57 22.58 26.79 -7.97
C ALA A 57 24.07 26.72 -8.35
N ARG A 58 24.83 25.92 -7.61
CA ARG A 58 26.19 25.54 -7.99
C ARG A 58 26.11 24.63 -9.21
N TYR A 59 26.72 25.05 -10.33
CA TYR A 59 26.80 24.28 -11.57
C TYR A 59 28.20 23.69 -11.78
N GLY A 60 28.32 22.63 -12.59
CA GLY A 60 29.60 22.01 -12.97
C GLY A 60 29.90 20.68 -12.28
N THR A 61 28.96 20.11 -11.52
CA THR A 61 29.18 18.83 -10.83
C THR A 61 29.20 17.67 -11.83
N TYR A 62 30.02 16.66 -11.54
CA TYR A 62 30.22 15.56 -12.48
C TYR A 62 29.00 14.63 -12.53
N ARG A 63 28.49 14.35 -13.73
CA ARG A 63 27.34 13.48 -14.01
C ARG A 63 27.73 12.39 -14.99
N ARG A 64 28.11 11.24 -14.43
CA ARG A 64 28.56 10.07 -15.18
C ARG A 64 27.45 9.52 -16.08
N ASP A 65 26.24 9.43 -15.56
CA ASP A 65 25.04 8.98 -16.29
C ASP A 65 24.72 9.87 -17.49
N VAL A 66 24.91 11.18 -17.37
CA VAL A 66 24.74 12.12 -18.48
C VAL A 66 25.89 11.99 -19.48
N ALA A 67 27.14 11.90 -19.02
CA ALA A 67 28.31 11.67 -19.89
C ALA A 67 28.19 10.37 -20.71
N GLU A 68 27.71 9.29 -20.09
CA GLU A 68 27.53 7.98 -20.75
C GLU A 68 26.39 7.99 -21.76
N ARG A 69 25.34 8.81 -21.57
CA ARG A 69 24.24 8.97 -22.54
C ARG A 69 24.59 9.95 -23.67
N LEU A 70 25.42 10.94 -23.38
CA LEU A 70 25.77 12.07 -24.25
C LEU A 70 27.26 12.04 -24.59
N VAL A 71 27.76 10.88 -25.04
CA VAL A 71 29.20 10.62 -25.26
C VAL A 71 29.87 11.54 -26.29
N GLU A 72 29.10 12.11 -27.21
CA GLU A 72 29.60 13.01 -28.25
C GLU A 72 29.77 14.47 -27.76
N ILE A 73 29.50 14.71 -26.47
CA ILE A 73 29.43 16.06 -25.90
C ILE A 73 30.41 16.15 -24.74
N ASP A 74 31.57 16.74 -25.01
CA ASP A 74 32.69 16.85 -24.05
C ASP A 74 32.29 17.46 -22.71
N VAL A 75 31.36 18.42 -22.72
CA VAL A 75 30.90 19.12 -21.51
C VAL A 75 29.77 18.41 -20.77
N ALA A 76 29.18 17.35 -21.33
CA ALA A 76 28.02 16.67 -20.75
C ALA A 76 28.31 16.08 -19.37
N GLY A 77 29.56 15.65 -19.14
CA GLY A 77 30.01 15.17 -17.85
C GLY A 77 29.98 16.22 -16.75
N HIS A 78 30.00 17.52 -17.04
CA HIS A 78 29.96 18.59 -16.04
C HIS A 78 28.62 19.35 -16.01
N SER A 79 27.55 18.70 -16.45
CA SER A 79 26.21 19.28 -16.55
C SER A 79 25.45 19.37 -15.22
N GLY A 80 25.98 18.85 -14.12
CA GLY A 80 25.25 18.76 -12.86
C GLY A 80 25.10 20.12 -12.15
N PHE A 81 23.95 20.32 -11.50
CA PHE A 81 23.70 21.44 -10.60
C PHE A 81 23.18 21.01 -9.23
N LEU A 82 23.42 21.85 -8.22
CA LEU A 82 22.96 21.64 -6.85
C LEU A 82 22.71 22.98 -6.13
N PHE A 83 21.58 23.08 -5.43
CA PHE A 83 21.23 24.20 -4.56
C PHE A 83 20.76 23.66 -3.21
N TRP A 84 21.32 24.17 -2.12
CA TRP A 84 20.94 23.82 -0.75
C TRP A 84 19.98 24.87 -0.19
N PHE A 85 18.90 24.43 0.45
CA PHE A 85 18.05 25.32 1.23
C PHE A 85 18.65 25.51 2.63
N GLU A 86 18.49 26.70 3.19
CA GLU A 86 18.88 26.97 4.57
C GLU A 86 17.87 26.37 5.56
N ASP A 87 18.35 25.98 6.75
CA ASP A 87 17.49 25.48 7.82
C ASP A 87 16.35 26.47 8.13
N GLY A 88 15.11 25.97 8.13
CA GLY A 88 13.93 26.79 8.40
C GLY A 88 13.50 27.69 7.25
N PHE A 89 14.14 27.65 6.08
CA PHE A 89 13.71 28.36 4.88
C PHE A 89 12.20 28.16 4.61
N TRP A 90 11.71 26.93 4.73
CA TRP A 90 10.34 26.55 4.41
C TRP A 90 9.27 27.07 5.38
N LYS A 91 9.64 27.51 6.59
CA LYS A 91 8.71 28.06 7.59
C LYS A 91 8.00 29.34 7.14
N ARG A 92 8.52 30.00 6.10
CA ARG A 92 7.95 31.23 5.54
C ARG A 92 6.71 30.98 4.68
N PHE A 93 6.48 29.74 4.25
CA PHE A 93 5.34 29.38 3.42
C PHE A 93 4.19 28.89 4.31
N SER A 94 3.02 29.51 4.16
CA SER A 94 1.79 29.11 4.84
C SER A 94 1.00 28.05 4.08
N GLY A 95 1.26 27.88 2.79
CA GLY A 95 0.65 26.84 1.96
C GLY A 95 1.42 25.53 2.06
N SER A 96 0.70 24.40 1.98
CA SER A 96 1.30 23.06 2.01
C SER A 96 1.91 22.61 0.68
N LYS A 97 1.67 23.36 -0.40
CA LYS A 97 2.22 23.09 -1.73
C LYS A 97 2.99 24.28 -2.29
N VAL A 98 4.29 24.12 -2.51
CA VAL A 98 5.14 25.18 -3.06
C VAL A 98 5.86 24.69 -4.31
N VAL A 99 5.74 25.45 -5.40
CA VAL A 99 6.38 25.13 -6.68
C VAL A 99 7.83 25.58 -6.66
N VAL A 100 8.72 24.69 -7.10
CA VAL A 100 10.14 24.92 -7.34
C VAL A 100 10.43 24.85 -8.83
N LYS A 101 11.07 25.89 -9.35
CA LYS A 101 11.52 25.99 -10.74
C LYS A 101 13.02 26.19 -10.80
N VAL A 102 13.61 25.69 -11.88
CA VAL A 102 15.01 25.91 -12.21
C VAL A 102 15.07 26.61 -13.57
N VAL A 103 15.60 27.82 -13.58
CA VAL A 103 15.75 28.66 -14.78
C VAL A 103 17.23 28.68 -15.16
N CYS A 104 17.54 28.20 -16.35
CA CYS A 104 18.90 28.08 -16.87
C CYS A 104 19.19 29.22 -17.84
N HIS A 105 20.34 29.87 -17.67
CA HIS A 105 20.81 30.95 -18.53
C HIS A 105 22.06 30.51 -19.29
N ALA A 106 21.94 30.46 -20.61
CA ALA A 106 23.02 30.10 -21.52
C ALA A 106 23.93 31.29 -21.82
N VAL A 107 25.21 31.01 -22.11
CA VAL A 107 26.18 32.06 -22.50
C VAL A 107 25.73 32.81 -23.76
N GLY A 108 25.05 32.11 -24.69
CA GLY A 108 24.47 32.68 -25.91
C GLY A 108 23.24 33.59 -25.70
N GLY A 109 22.75 33.73 -24.45
CA GLY A 109 21.60 34.57 -24.10
C GLY A 109 20.27 33.82 -24.00
N ASP A 110 20.22 32.55 -24.43
CA ASP A 110 19.03 31.72 -24.31
C ASP A 110 18.67 31.45 -22.84
N VAL A 111 17.37 31.45 -22.56
CA VAL A 111 16.79 31.15 -21.24
C VAL A 111 15.78 30.03 -21.39
N PHE A 112 15.90 29.01 -20.55
CA PHE A 112 15.01 27.85 -20.58
C PHE A 112 14.83 27.27 -19.17
N GLU A 113 13.77 26.48 -18.99
CA GLU A 113 13.38 25.97 -17.67
C GLU A 113 13.40 24.43 -17.66
N ALA A 114 13.71 23.86 -16.50
CA ALA A 114 13.39 22.46 -16.24
C ALA A 114 11.90 22.30 -15.90
N GLU A 115 11.38 21.08 -16.02
CA GLU A 115 10.04 20.75 -15.50
C GLU A 115 9.94 21.13 -14.01
N GLU A 116 8.89 21.86 -13.65
CA GLU A 116 8.67 22.29 -12.27
C GLU A 116 8.45 21.10 -11.33
N LYS A 117 8.96 21.22 -10.10
CA LYS A 117 8.73 20.24 -9.03
C LYS A 117 7.96 20.92 -7.91
N ILE A 118 7.02 20.20 -7.32
CA ILE A 118 6.24 20.72 -6.19
C ILE A 118 6.77 20.07 -4.92
N ILE A 119 7.14 20.89 -3.92
CA ILE A 119 7.69 20.42 -2.64
C ILE A 119 6.67 20.68 -1.52
N PRO A 120 6.35 19.66 -0.70
CA PRO A 120 5.53 19.83 0.49
C PRO A 120 6.31 20.51 1.63
N THR A 121 5.66 21.43 2.34
CA THR A 121 6.26 22.28 3.40
C THR A 121 5.76 21.97 4.81
N THR A 122 5.10 20.83 4.98
CA THR A 122 4.39 20.44 6.21
C THR A 122 5.30 19.73 7.22
N SER A 123 5.30 20.22 8.47
CA SER A 123 6.24 19.87 9.56
C SER A 123 5.81 18.78 10.59
N LEU A 124 6.02 17.47 10.43
CA LEU A 124 5.52 16.47 11.41
C LEU A 124 6.43 16.17 12.62
N PRO A 125 5.85 15.80 13.78
CA PRO A 125 6.59 15.26 14.91
C PRO A 125 7.15 13.84 14.66
N SER A 126 8.17 13.49 15.45
CA SER A 126 8.88 12.21 15.40
C SER A 126 8.00 11.01 15.80
N ARG A 127 8.27 9.82 15.22
CA ARG A 127 7.77 8.50 15.65
C ARG A 127 8.00 8.21 17.15
N PHE A 128 8.92 8.93 17.78
CA PHE A 128 9.27 8.83 19.20
C PHE A 128 9.02 10.13 19.99
N GLY A 129 8.24 11.06 19.43
CA GLY A 129 7.87 12.31 20.10
C GLY A 129 6.67 12.12 21.00
N SER A 130 6.81 12.48 22.28
CA SER A 130 5.71 12.53 23.24
C SER A 130 4.57 13.42 22.74
N SER A 131 3.36 12.85 22.74
CA SER A 131 2.02 13.49 22.78
C SER A 131 2.00 15.01 22.51
N GLU A 132 1.62 15.41 21.30
CA GLU A 132 1.14 16.78 21.09
C GLU A 132 -0.25 16.92 21.73
N GLN A 133 -0.43 18.01 22.48
CA GLN A 133 -1.67 18.38 23.14
C GLN A 133 -2.74 18.74 22.09
N GLY A 134 -3.54 17.75 21.73
CA GLY A 134 -4.78 17.84 20.95
C GLY A 134 -5.68 16.67 21.35
N ALA A 135 -6.96 16.68 20.96
CA ALA A 135 -7.84 15.52 21.18
C ALA A 135 -7.17 14.27 20.62
N ASP A 136 -7.12 13.19 21.40
CA ASP A 136 -6.37 11.98 21.08
C ASP A 136 -6.82 11.38 19.73
N PRO A 137 -5.95 11.36 18.69
CA PRO A 137 -6.27 10.77 17.41
C PRO A 137 -6.61 9.27 17.48
N SER A 138 -6.22 8.58 18.56
CA SER A 138 -6.58 7.17 18.81
C SER A 138 -8.09 6.97 19.05
N LEU A 139 -8.81 8.04 19.38
CA LEU A 139 -10.26 8.04 19.57
C LEU A 139 -11.03 8.34 18.27
N ARG A 140 -10.33 8.58 17.16
CA ARG A 140 -10.93 8.93 15.86
C ARG A 140 -10.99 7.72 14.93
N LYS A 141 -12.16 7.51 14.34
CA LYS A 141 -12.34 6.46 13.33
C LYS A 141 -11.72 6.91 12.01
N SER A 142 -10.58 6.32 11.66
CA SER A 142 -9.90 6.58 10.39
C SER A 142 -9.61 5.27 9.65
N PRO A 143 -9.75 5.24 8.31
CA PRO A 143 -9.36 4.08 7.52
C PRO A 143 -7.87 4.10 7.20
N PHE A 144 -7.10 4.96 7.86
CA PHE A 144 -5.65 5.08 7.70
C PHE A 144 -4.95 4.89 9.05
N PRO A 145 -3.65 4.52 9.03
CA PRO A 145 -2.85 4.48 10.24
C PRO A 145 -2.82 5.81 10.99
N ILE A 146 -2.68 5.78 12.32
CA ILE A 146 -2.82 6.98 13.18
C ILE A 146 -1.88 8.12 12.77
N GLU A 147 -0.65 7.82 12.34
CA GLU A 147 0.31 8.84 11.86
C GLU A 147 -0.12 9.46 10.53
N VAL A 148 -0.73 8.64 9.66
CA VAL A 148 -1.28 9.08 8.38
C VAL A 148 -2.53 9.93 8.63
N THR A 149 -3.39 9.55 9.57
CA THR A 149 -4.54 10.35 10.00
C THR A 149 -4.10 11.72 10.51
N ARG A 150 -3.08 11.79 11.37
CA ARG A 150 -2.54 13.08 11.87
C ARG A 150 -2.03 13.97 10.75
N LEU A 151 -1.38 13.37 9.74
CA LEU A 151 -0.91 14.09 8.56
C LEU A 151 -2.08 14.63 7.73
N LEU A 152 -3.08 13.80 7.46
CA LEU A 152 -4.27 14.20 6.72
C LEU A 152 -5.08 15.26 7.45
N ASP A 153 -5.20 15.19 8.77
CA ASP A 153 -5.90 16.18 9.58
C ASP A 153 -5.23 17.56 9.51
N ARG A 154 -3.90 17.59 9.41
CA ARG A 154 -3.16 18.85 9.22
C ARG A 154 -3.32 19.39 7.81
N GLU A 155 -3.25 18.54 6.79
CA GLU A 155 -3.33 18.94 5.39
C GLU A 155 -4.74 19.38 4.99
N LEU A 156 -5.76 18.66 5.46
CA LEU A 156 -7.13 18.77 4.98
C LEU A 156 -8.11 19.21 6.08
N GLY A 157 -7.63 19.52 7.29
CA GLY A 157 -8.46 19.72 8.49
C GLY A 157 -8.97 18.40 9.07
N PRO A 158 -9.43 18.36 10.33
CA PRO A 158 -9.93 17.13 10.95
C PRO A 158 -11.24 16.66 10.29
N ALA A 159 -11.35 15.35 10.08
CA ALA A 159 -12.47 14.75 9.37
C ALA A 159 -13.83 14.92 10.09
N GLU A 160 -13.85 14.90 11.42
CA GLU A 160 -15.07 15.05 12.23
C GLU A 160 -15.67 16.46 12.18
N ALA A 161 -14.91 17.47 11.75
CA ALA A 161 -15.44 18.82 11.58
C ALA A 161 -16.50 18.93 10.46
N TYR A 162 -16.67 17.88 9.65
CA TYR A 162 -17.52 17.87 8.46
C TYR A 162 -18.74 16.90 8.53
N GLY A 163 -18.99 16.28 9.68
CA GLY A 163 -20.19 15.45 9.93
C GLY A 163 -20.09 13.99 9.48
N ASP A 164 -19.82 13.74 8.19
CA ASP A 164 -19.54 12.39 7.65
C ASP A 164 -18.03 12.24 7.39
N VAL A 165 -17.38 11.42 8.21
CA VAL A 165 -15.94 11.50 8.48
C VAL A 165 -15.11 10.96 7.31
N TRP A 166 -15.65 10.06 6.47
CA TRP A 166 -14.90 9.47 5.34
C TRP A 166 -15.78 9.19 4.10
N THR A 167 -16.41 10.24 3.57
CA THR A 167 -17.11 10.17 2.27
C THR A 167 -16.15 9.82 1.12
N GLY A 168 -16.69 9.34 -0.01
CA GLY A 168 -15.88 9.05 -1.21
C GLY A 168 -14.98 10.22 -1.64
N ARG A 169 -15.53 11.45 -1.63
CA ARG A 169 -14.75 12.66 -1.93
C ARG A 169 -13.60 12.89 -0.94
N ARG A 170 -13.86 12.69 0.36
CA ARG A 170 -12.84 12.87 1.39
C ARG A 170 -11.73 11.83 1.26
N LEU A 171 -12.05 10.60 0.87
CA LEU A 171 -11.07 9.56 0.58
C LEU A 171 -10.21 9.92 -0.64
N GLU A 172 -10.80 10.50 -1.68
CA GLU A 172 -10.06 11.01 -2.84
C GLU A 172 -9.10 12.13 -2.44
N ASP A 173 -9.58 13.14 -1.71
CA ASP A 173 -8.75 14.26 -1.21
C ASP A 173 -7.59 13.74 -0.35
N ALA A 174 -7.86 12.75 0.50
CA ALA A 174 -6.86 12.11 1.35
C ALA A 174 -5.77 11.42 0.52
N VAL A 175 -6.15 10.56 -0.43
CA VAL A 175 -5.17 9.87 -1.28
C VAL A 175 -4.37 10.86 -2.12
N GLU A 176 -4.99 11.91 -2.66
CA GLU A 176 -4.27 12.96 -3.39
C GLU A 176 -3.27 13.71 -2.50
N ALA A 177 -3.61 13.96 -1.24
CA ALA A 177 -2.67 14.52 -0.27
C ALA A 177 -1.51 13.55 -0.02
N LEU A 178 -1.74 12.25 0.16
CA LEU A 178 -0.68 11.26 0.38
C LEU A 178 0.26 11.11 -0.82
N ILE A 179 -0.29 11.03 -2.04
CA ILE A 179 0.49 10.99 -3.29
C ILE A 179 1.34 12.25 -3.42
N TYR A 180 0.79 13.39 -3.03
CA TYR A 180 1.52 14.64 -3.06
C TYR A 180 2.67 14.66 -2.03
N LEU A 181 2.41 14.20 -0.81
CA LEU A 181 3.39 14.18 0.28
C LEU A 181 4.52 13.17 0.04
N GLU A 182 4.25 12.06 -0.66
CA GLU A 182 5.25 11.08 -1.07
C GLU A 182 6.38 11.70 -1.91
N ARG A 183 6.03 12.63 -2.83
CA ARG A 183 6.99 13.27 -3.74
C ARG A 183 7.99 14.17 -3.02
N GLY A 184 7.68 14.60 -1.81
CA GLY A 184 8.58 15.37 -0.97
C GLY A 184 9.26 14.50 0.06
N ALA A 185 10.54 14.18 -0.17
CA ALA A 185 11.41 13.54 0.82
C ALA A 185 11.79 14.49 1.97
N SER A 186 10.82 15.22 2.54
CA SER A 186 11.07 16.09 3.68
C SER A 186 11.31 15.26 4.94
N ARG A 187 12.25 15.71 5.78
CA ARG A 187 12.48 15.19 7.14
C ARG A 187 11.24 15.32 8.04
N GLU A 188 10.27 16.07 7.56
CA GLU A 188 9.02 16.40 8.20
C GLU A 188 7.83 15.49 7.82
N THR A 189 7.94 14.50 6.93
CA THR A 189 6.86 13.51 6.67
C THR A 189 7.04 12.22 7.48
N ARG A 190 7.69 12.31 8.65
CA ARG A 190 7.92 11.19 9.58
C ARG A 190 6.60 10.50 9.93
N GLY A 191 6.51 9.19 9.66
CA GLY A 191 5.28 8.41 9.80
C GLY A 191 4.67 7.98 8.47
N LEU A 192 4.83 8.76 7.40
CA LEU A 192 4.30 8.39 6.09
C LEU A 192 5.12 7.27 5.43
N PHE A 193 6.46 7.39 5.45
CA PHE A 193 7.30 6.48 4.68
C PHE A 193 7.34 5.04 5.18
N TRP A 194 7.11 4.78 6.47
CA TRP A 194 6.98 3.38 6.93
C TRP A 194 5.74 2.75 6.31
N TYR A 195 4.62 3.48 6.28
CA TYR A 195 3.35 3.01 5.73
C TYR A 195 3.43 2.83 4.22
N LEU A 196 4.00 3.81 3.49
CA LEU A 196 4.20 3.68 2.05
C LEU A 196 5.17 2.52 1.72
N SER A 197 6.26 2.37 2.48
CA SER A 197 7.19 1.25 2.26
C SER A 197 6.53 -0.09 2.55
N TYR A 198 5.71 -0.17 3.59
CA TYR A 198 4.91 -1.35 3.91
C TYR A 198 3.93 -1.68 2.78
N LEU A 199 3.15 -0.72 2.29
CA LEU A 199 2.22 -0.96 1.18
C LEU A 199 2.94 -1.42 -0.10
N ARG A 200 4.07 -0.79 -0.46
CA ARG A 200 4.88 -1.20 -1.61
C ARG A 200 5.35 -2.64 -1.46
N GLU A 201 5.89 -2.98 -0.30
CA GLU A 201 6.33 -4.34 -0.02
C GLU A 201 5.18 -5.33 -0.11
N MET A 202 4.05 -5.05 0.52
CA MET A 202 2.90 -5.97 0.51
C MET A 202 2.35 -6.18 -0.90
N TRP A 203 2.26 -5.13 -1.72
CA TRP A 203 1.83 -5.31 -3.11
C TRP A 203 2.82 -6.14 -3.93
N LEU A 204 4.13 -5.88 -3.80
CA LEU A 204 5.14 -6.67 -4.51
C LEU A 204 5.13 -8.15 -4.06
N ARG A 205 4.83 -8.41 -2.79
CA ARG A 205 4.63 -9.77 -2.25
C ARG A 205 3.39 -10.42 -2.82
N ILE A 206 2.27 -9.71 -2.87
CA ILE A 206 1.03 -10.19 -3.49
C ILE A 206 1.25 -10.51 -4.98
N ASP A 207 1.86 -9.60 -5.74
CA ASP A 207 2.16 -9.83 -7.17
C ASP A 207 3.09 -11.03 -7.38
N ALA A 208 4.15 -11.16 -6.57
CA ALA A 208 5.04 -12.31 -6.63
C ALA A 208 4.29 -13.62 -6.30
N ASN A 209 3.44 -13.61 -5.27
CA ASN A 209 2.65 -14.77 -4.88
C ASN A 209 1.69 -15.18 -6.01
N GLN A 210 0.95 -14.24 -6.59
CA GLN A 210 0.04 -14.50 -7.72
C GLN A 210 0.76 -15.09 -8.95
N ARG A 211 2.03 -14.72 -9.19
CA ARG A 211 2.80 -15.20 -10.35
C ARG A 211 3.51 -16.52 -10.12
N TYR A 212 4.02 -16.74 -8.91
CA TYR A 212 5.01 -17.78 -8.65
C TYR A 212 4.56 -18.84 -7.66
N PHE A 213 3.49 -18.59 -6.88
CA PHE A 213 2.94 -19.60 -5.99
C PHE A 213 2.49 -20.83 -6.80
N PRO A 214 2.61 -22.07 -6.27
CA PRO A 214 2.24 -23.29 -6.97
C PRO A 214 0.74 -23.38 -7.30
N ALA A 215 0.29 -22.66 -8.34
CA ALA A 215 -1.12 -22.43 -8.64
C ALA A 215 -1.90 -23.68 -9.06
N ARG A 216 -1.23 -24.80 -9.37
CA ARG A 216 -1.88 -26.06 -9.75
C ARG A 216 -1.93 -27.01 -8.55
N ASN A 217 -3.14 -27.33 -8.11
CA ASN A 217 -3.37 -28.42 -7.18
C ASN A 217 -3.11 -29.77 -7.88
N ARG A 218 -2.05 -30.45 -7.48
CA ARG A 218 -1.61 -31.71 -8.11
C ARG A 218 -2.33 -32.94 -7.56
N SER A 219 -3.08 -32.81 -6.46
CA SER A 219 -3.82 -33.94 -5.86
C SER A 219 -5.14 -34.26 -6.58
N VAL A 220 -5.57 -33.41 -7.51
CA VAL A 220 -6.85 -33.53 -8.23
C VAL A 220 -6.68 -33.56 -9.75
N GLY A 221 -7.73 -34.01 -10.45
CA GLY A 221 -7.80 -33.99 -11.92
C GLY A 221 -8.01 -32.57 -12.47
N SER A 222 -7.70 -32.36 -13.75
CA SER A 222 -7.78 -31.03 -14.40
C SER A 222 -9.19 -30.44 -14.53
N GLU A 223 -10.22 -31.27 -14.36
CA GLU A 223 -11.63 -30.83 -14.39
C GLU A 223 -12.20 -30.60 -12.98
N SER A 224 -11.41 -30.84 -11.93
CA SER A 224 -11.82 -30.54 -10.55
C SER A 224 -11.89 -29.03 -10.35
N LYS A 225 -12.88 -28.57 -9.57
CA LYS A 225 -12.97 -27.18 -9.13
C LYS A 225 -11.80 -26.78 -8.21
N ASP A 226 -11.17 -27.74 -7.54
CA ASP A 226 -10.00 -27.54 -6.66
C ASP A 226 -8.69 -27.39 -7.44
N VAL A 227 -8.72 -27.37 -8.78
CA VAL A 227 -7.50 -27.42 -9.63
C VAL A 227 -6.59 -26.20 -9.43
N TYR A 228 -7.15 -25.05 -9.05
CA TYR A 228 -6.42 -23.81 -8.80
C TYR A 228 -6.17 -23.63 -7.31
N ALA A 229 -4.90 -23.54 -6.91
CA ALA A 229 -4.44 -23.44 -5.52
C ALA A 229 -4.45 -22.02 -4.94
N ILE A 230 -4.75 -21.01 -5.77
CA ILE A 230 -4.84 -19.61 -5.39
C ILE A 230 -6.32 -19.23 -5.46
N GLY A 231 -6.96 -19.11 -4.30
CA GLY A 231 -8.37 -18.71 -4.17
C GLY A 231 -8.56 -17.21 -4.01
N SER A 232 -7.76 -16.57 -3.16
CA SER A 232 -7.87 -15.14 -2.87
C SER A 232 -7.26 -14.24 -3.95
N GLY A 233 -7.89 -13.09 -4.17
CA GLY A 233 -7.44 -12.11 -5.16
C GLY A 233 -6.31 -11.21 -4.64
N ASP A 234 -5.76 -10.41 -5.54
CA ASP A 234 -4.70 -9.46 -5.21
C ASP A 234 -5.23 -8.22 -4.49
N VAL A 235 -6.39 -7.70 -4.90
CA VAL A 235 -6.98 -6.46 -4.38
C VAL A 235 -7.51 -6.62 -2.95
N ASP A 236 -8.25 -7.68 -2.67
CA ASP A 236 -8.79 -8.05 -1.35
C ASP A 236 -7.66 -8.26 -0.33
N LEU A 237 -6.65 -9.07 -0.67
CA LEU A 237 -5.45 -9.23 0.18
C LEU A 237 -4.75 -7.88 0.43
N PHE A 238 -4.68 -7.01 -0.57
CA PHE A 238 -4.05 -5.70 -0.39
C PHE A 238 -4.85 -4.78 0.55
N VAL A 239 -6.18 -4.78 0.44
CA VAL A 239 -7.08 -4.08 1.38
C VAL A 239 -6.93 -4.60 2.79
N MET A 240 -6.85 -5.93 2.96
CA MET A 240 -6.61 -6.54 4.27
C MET A 240 -5.26 -6.12 4.85
N CYS A 241 -4.18 -6.20 4.07
CA CYS A 241 -2.84 -5.77 4.51
C CYS A 241 -2.81 -4.31 4.96
N HIS A 242 -3.48 -3.42 4.21
CA HIS A 242 -3.67 -2.02 4.58
C HIS A 242 -4.45 -1.87 5.90
N HIS A 243 -5.54 -2.62 6.06
CA HIS A 243 -6.34 -2.56 7.28
C HIS A 243 -5.59 -3.10 8.51
N LEU A 244 -4.77 -4.14 8.35
CA LEU A 244 -3.89 -4.65 9.40
C LEU A 244 -2.92 -3.56 9.89
N ALA A 245 -2.29 -2.80 8.98
CA ALA A 245 -1.44 -1.67 9.36
C ALA A 245 -2.21 -0.56 10.09
N THR A 246 -3.46 -0.33 9.68
CA THR A 246 -4.37 0.62 10.34
C THR A 246 -4.65 0.16 11.76
N LEU A 247 -5.20 -1.04 11.96
CA LEU A 247 -5.47 -1.63 13.27
C LEU A 247 -4.24 -1.60 14.18
N ARG A 248 -3.07 -2.00 13.66
CA ARG A 248 -1.82 -2.03 14.43
C ARG A 248 -1.43 -0.65 14.95
N SER A 249 -1.54 0.38 14.11
CA SER A 249 -1.20 1.76 14.50
C SER A 249 -2.19 2.39 15.49
N HIS A 250 -3.39 1.83 15.60
CA HIS A 250 -4.41 2.22 16.57
C HIS A 250 -4.33 1.39 17.85
N ASP A 251 -3.18 0.73 18.11
CA ASP A 251 -2.95 -0.11 19.29
C ASP A 251 -4.04 -1.18 19.47
N VAL A 252 -4.46 -1.82 18.37
CA VAL A 252 -5.23 -3.07 18.43
C VAL A 252 -4.26 -4.19 18.77
N ASP A 253 -4.58 -4.92 19.83
CA ASP A 253 -3.80 -6.05 20.33
C ASP A 253 -4.42 -7.38 19.88
N GLY A 254 -3.70 -8.47 20.10
CA GLY A 254 -4.11 -9.83 19.74
C GLY A 254 -3.46 -10.34 18.45
N ASN A 255 -3.89 -11.52 18.03
CA ASN A 255 -3.39 -12.17 16.82
C ASN A 255 -4.33 -11.99 15.63
N VAL A 256 -3.81 -12.13 14.41
CA VAL A 256 -4.64 -12.23 13.21
C VAL A 256 -5.06 -13.70 13.07
N CYS A 257 -6.35 -13.95 12.86
CA CYS A 257 -6.87 -15.30 12.64
C CYS A 257 -7.30 -15.48 11.19
N GLU A 258 -6.82 -16.53 10.54
CA GLU A 258 -7.29 -17.00 9.24
C GLU A 258 -8.02 -18.32 9.41
N PHE A 259 -9.24 -18.42 8.89
CA PHE A 259 -10.03 -19.65 8.84
C PHE A 259 -10.16 -20.10 7.40
N GLY A 260 -9.60 -21.27 7.09
CA GLY A 260 -9.47 -21.78 5.73
C GLY A 260 -8.19 -21.28 5.08
N CYS A 261 -7.21 -22.18 4.98
CA CYS A 261 -5.89 -21.90 4.41
C CYS A 261 -5.74 -22.50 3.00
N PHE A 262 -6.50 -23.57 2.71
CA PHE A 262 -6.35 -24.41 1.53
C PHE A 262 -4.87 -24.79 1.27
N LYS A 263 -4.24 -24.24 0.23
CA LYS A 263 -2.81 -24.50 -0.09
C LYS A 263 -1.84 -23.51 0.58
N GLY A 264 -2.34 -22.50 1.28
CA GLY A 264 -1.55 -21.51 2.04
C GLY A 264 -1.21 -20.23 1.29
N SER A 265 -1.89 -19.93 0.18
CA SER A 265 -1.58 -18.75 -0.65
C SER A 265 -1.84 -17.43 0.10
N SER A 266 -3.02 -17.27 0.70
CA SER A 266 -3.37 -16.13 1.55
C SER A 266 -2.53 -16.14 2.83
N THR A 267 -2.37 -17.30 3.46
CA THR A 267 -1.52 -17.50 4.66
C THR A 267 -0.10 -16.98 4.44
N ALA A 268 0.51 -17.27 3.29
CA ALA A 268 1.84 -16.80 2.95
C ALA A 268 1.89 -15.26 2.93
N VAL A 269 0.97 -14.59 2.23
CA VAL A 269 0.92 -13.12 2.17
C VAL A 269 0.65 -12.51 3.56
N LEU A 270 -0.36 -13.01 4.27
CA LEU A 270 -0.77 -12.49 5.58
C LEU A 270 0.32 -12.72 6.64
N SER A 271 1.10 -13.79 6.55
CA SER A 271 2.25 -14.03 7.44
C SER A 271 3.33 -12.96 7.29
N VAL A 272 3.61 -12.50 6.06
CA VAL A 272 4.53 -11.37 5.82
C VAL A 272 3.98 -10.09 6.46
N ALA A 273 2.68 -9.80 6.25
CA ALA A 273 2.04 -8.62 6.87
C ALA A 273 2.17 -8.67 8.40
N CYS A 274 1.84 -9.80 9.01
CA CYS A 274 1.93 -10.00 10.46
C CYS A 274 3.36 -9.84 10.97
N SER A 275 4.35 -10.44 10.30
CA SER A 275 5.77 -10.30 10.63
C SER A 275 6.22 -8.84 10.64
N ARG A 276 5.82 -8.05 9.63
CA ARG A 276 6.16 -6.62 9.54
C ARG A 276 5.47 -5.74 10.57
N LEU A 277 4.28 -6.14 11.03
CA LEU A 277 3.51 -5.43 12.03
C LEU A 277 3.80 -5.90 13.47
N GLY A 278 4.59 -6.98 13.63
CA GLY A 278 4.90 -7.59 14.91
C GLY A 278 3.74 -8.37 15.51
N TRP A 279 2.89 -8.96 14.66
CA TRP A 279 1.80 -9.87 15.04
C TRP A 279 2.13 -11.32 14.71
N ARG A 280 1.38 -12.23 15.32
CA ARG A 280 1.30 -13.63 14.92
C ARG A 280 0.07 -13.85 14.03
N LEU A 281 0.15 -14.86 13.17
CA LEU A 281 -0.96 -15.36 12.36
C LEU A 281 -1.35 -16.74 12.87
N ASP A 282 -2.57 -16.88 13.36
CA ASP A 282 -3.17 -18.16 13.73
C ASP A 282 -3.99 -18.68 12.54
N ALA A 283 -3.46 -19.70 11.88
CA ALA A 283 -4.00 -20.31 10.67
C ALA A 283 -4.78 -21.58 11.04
N PHE A 284 -6.11 -21.52 10.97
CA PHE A 284 -7.02 -22.62 11.27
C PHE A 284 -7.42 -23.33 9.97
N ASP A 285 -7.20 -24.63 9.91
CA ASP A 285 -7.65 -25.48 8.79
C ASP A 285 -7.77 -26.94 9.24
N SER A 286 -8.62 -27.72 8.59
CA SER A 286 -8.69 -29.16 8.82
C SER A 286 -7.47 -29.90 8.26
N PHE A 287 -6.79 -29.27 7.28
CA PHE A 287 -5.78 -29.82 6.37
C PHE A 287 -6.23 -31.09 5.63
N LYS A 288 -7.56 -31.27 5.58
CA LYS A 288 -8.28 -32.45 5.06
C LYS A 288 -9.46 -32.04 4.17
N GLY A 289 -9.63 -30.75 3.91
CA GLY A 289 -10.71 -30.18 3.12
C GLY A 289 -11.99 -29.95 3.92
N LEU A 290 -13.07 -29.67 3.20
CA LEU A 290 -14.36 -29.28 3.78
C LEU A 290 -15.00 -30.39 4.64
N PRO A 291 -15.74 -30.04 5.71
CA PRO A 291 -16.56 -30.99 6.46
C PRO A 291 -17.76 -31.48 5.64
N PRO A 292 -18.45 -32.55 6.08
CA PRO A 292 -19.77 -32.90 5.54
C PRO A 292 -20.76 -31.73 5.66
N SER A 293 -21.57 -31.52 4.62
CA SER A 293 -22.60 -30.49 4.61
C SER A 293 -23.79 -30.88 3.73
N ASP A 294 -24.85 -30.07 3.79
CA ASP A 294 -26.03 -30.18 2.94
C ASP A 294 -25.87 -29.45 1.59
N SER A 295 -24.65 -29.00 1.26
CA SER A 295 -24.38 -28.27 0.02
C SER A 295 -24.67 -29.13 -1.21
N PRO A 296 -25.37 -28.59 -2.23
CA PRO A 296 -25.50 -29.27 -3.52
C PRO A 296 -24.24 -29.14 -4.39
N TYR A 297 -23.33 -28.23 -4.05
CA TYR A 297 -22.13 -27.90 -4.83
C TYR A 297 -20.85 -28.45 -4.18
N TYR A 298 -20.69 -28.25 -2.87
CA TYR A 298 -19.53 -28.67 -2.10
C TYR A 298 -19.65 -30.10 -1.57
N GLN A 299 -18.55 -30.83 -1.58
CA GLN A 299 -18.43 -32.20 -1.09
C GLN A 299 -17.40 -32.25 0.04
N GLN A 300 -17.57 -33.22 0.95
CA GLN A 300 -16.59 -33.46 1.99
C GLN A 300 -15.21 -33.75 1.38
N GLY A 301 -14.18 -33.05 1.88
CA GLY A 301 -12.81 -33.21 1.42
C GLY A 301 -12.42 -32.35 0.23
N ASP A 302 -13.36 -31.59 -0.36
CA ASP A 302 -13.02 -30.53 -1.31
C ASP A 302 -12.05 -29.52 -0.66
N PHE A 303 -11.18 -28.93 -1.47
CA PHE A 303 -10.15 -27.96 -1.08
C PHE A 303 -9.19 -28.48 0.01
N ALA A 304 -8.83 -29.76 -0.04
CA ALA A 304 -7.83 -30.31 0.87
C ALA A 304 -6.39 -29.82 0.53
N GLY A 305 -5.74 -29.19 1.50
CA GLY A 305 -4.28 -28.97 1.52
C GLY A 305 -3.67 -29.64 2.73
N SER A 306 -2.74 -30.60 2.53
CA SER A 306 -2.09 -31.26 3.67
C SER A 306 -1.20 -30.29 4.44
N ILE A 307 -1.11 -30.43 5.77
CA ILE A 307 -0.29 -29.55 6.61
C ILE A 307 1.17 -29.45 6.13
N ASP A 308 1.77 -30.54 5.66
CA ASP A 308 3.15 -30.54 5.15
C ASP A 308 3.29 -29.67 3.89
N GLU A 309 2.33 -29.74 2.98
CA GLU A 309 2.29 -28.92 1.76
C GLU A 309 2.09 -27.45 2.09
N VAL A 310 1.13 -27.13 2.97
CA VAL A 310 0.85 -25.75 3.38
C VAL A 310 2.06 -25.14 4.08
N ARG A 311 2.69 -25.87 5.01
CA ARG A 311 3.91 -25.41 5.69
C ARG A 311 5.05 -25.16 4.71
N ALA A 312 5.30 -26.07 3.78
CA ALA A 312 6.35 -25.88 2.77
C ALA A 312 6.09 -24.66 1.88
N ASN A 313 4.82 -24.42 1.50
CA ASN A 313 4.43 -23.24 0.74
C ASN A 313 4.64 -21.95 1.56
N VAL A 314 4.22 -21.92 2.82
CA VAL A 314 4.39 -20.73 3.68
C VAL A 314 5.86 -20.47 4.02
N GLU A 315 6.70 -21.52 4.14
CA GLU A 315 8.14 -21.38 4.33
C GLU A 315 8.83 -20.75 3.11
N GLU A 316 8.41 -21.08 1.89
CA GLU A 316 8.98 -20.54 0.66
C GLU A 316 8.44 -19.15 0.30
N PHE A 317 7.13 -18.92 0.46
CA PHE A 317 6.44 -17.72 -0.03
C PHE A 317 6.06 -16.71 1.06
N GLY A 318 6.15 -17.09 2.33
CA GLY A 318 5.74 -16.29 3.48
C GLY A 318 6.79 -16.18 4.59
N GLU A 319 6.33 -16.04 5.82
CA GLU A 319 7.14 -15.94 7.05
C GLU A 319 6.64 -16.97 8.07
N ILE A 320 7.09 -18.22 7.93
CA ILE A 320 6.56 -19.35 8.74
C ILE A 320 6.76 -19.18 10.25
N ASP A 321 7.79 -18.45 10.69
CA ASP A 321 8.12 -18.26 12.11
C ASP A 321 7.04 -17.49 12.90
N VAL A 322 6.19 -16.73 12.20
CA VAL A 322 5.08 -15.99 12.83
C VAL A 322 3.73 -16.71 12.71
N VAL A 323 3.70 -17.91 12.11
CA VAL A 323 2.47 -18.66 11.87
C VAL A 323 2.31 -19.81 12.86
N ASP A 324 1.17 -19.84 13.54
CA ASP A 324 0.71 -20.98 14.33
C ASP A 324 -0.41 -21.70 13.59
N PHE A 325 -0.18 -22.97 13.24
CA PHE A 325 -1.16 -23.79 12.53
C PHE A 325 -2.01 -24.58 13.53
N HIS A 326 -3.33 -24.47 13.40
CA HIS A 326 -4.31 -25.17 14.23
C HIS A 326 -5.01 -26.24 13.40
N GLU A 327 -4.44 -27.45 13.36
CA GLU A 327 -5.00 -28.58 12.62
C GLU A 327 -6.28 -29.11 13.27
N GLY A 328 -7.39 -29.04 12.54
CA GLY A 328 -8.67 -29.63 12.91
C GLY A 328 -9.85 -28.84 12.37
N PHE A 329 -11.05 -29.39 12.47
CA PHE A 329 -12.25 -28.64 12.11
C PHE A 329 -12.50 -27.52 13.12
N PHE A 330 -13.08 -26.40 12.64
CA PHE A 330 -13.34 -25.21 13.47
C PHE A 330 -14.23 -25.50 14.68
N ALA A 331 -15.10 -26.52 14.58
CA ALA A 331 -15.89 -27.05 15.68
C ALA A 331 -15.03 -27.36 16.93
N ASP A 332 -13.83 -27.92 16.71
CA ASP A 332 -12.92 -28.38 17.74
C ASP A 332 -11.83 -27.35 18.06
N THR A 333 -11.25 -26.71 17.03
CA THR A 333 -10.06 -25.86 17.19
C THR A 333 -10.39 -24.52 17.83
N VAL A 334 -11.52 -23.88 17.50
CA VAL A 334 -11.92 -22.58 18.08
C VAL A 334 -12.20 -22.69 19.58
N GLU A 335 -12.79 -23.80 20.02
CA GLU A 335 -13.09 -24.05 21.44
C GLU A 335 -11.82 -24.13 22.28
N THR A 336 -10.78 -24.77 21.74
CA THR A 336 -9.50 -24.98 22.44
C THR A 336 -8.48 -23.87 22.22
N TYR A 337 -8.78 -22.88 21.38
CA TYR A 337 -7.87 -21.79 21.08
C TYR A 337 -7.53 -21.01 22.36
N ALA A 338 -6.24 -20.81 22.63
CA ALA A 338 -5.77 -20.30 23.92
C ALA A 338 -5.70 -18.77 23.99
N ALA A 339 -5.58 -18.07 22.87
CA ALA A 339 -5.44 -16.61 22.90
C ALA A 339 -6.76 -15.95 23.30
N GLU A 340 -6.65 -14.96 24.20
CA GLU A 340 -7.79 -14.20 24.74
C GLU A 340 -8.17 -13.00 23.87
N SER A 341 -7.30 -12.61 22.93
CA SER A 341 -7.48 -11.42 22.10
C SER A 341 -7.13 -11.69 20.64
N VAL A 342 -8.02 -11.26 19.75
CA VAL A 342 -7.90 -11.36 18.29
C VAL A 342 -7.97 -9.95 17.70
N ALA A 343 -6.97 -9.62 16.88
CA ALA A 343 -6.85 -8.32 16.24
C ALA A 343 -7.71 -8.21 14.97
N CYS A 344 -7.81 -9.28 14.19
CA CYS A 344 -8.56 -9.31 12.94
C CYS A 344 -8.91 -10.77 12.55
N VAL A 345 -10.01 -10.96 11.83
CA VAL A 345 -10.43 -12.26 11.31
C VAL A 345 -10.54 -12.20 9.78
N TRP A 346 -9.89 -13.16 9.13
CA TRP A 346 -10.13 -13.56 7.74
C TRP A 346 -10.84 -14.90 7.72
N MET A 347 -11.97 -14.99 7.01
CA MET A 347 -12.79 -16.20 6.95
C MET A 347 -13.06 -16.59 5.50
N ASP A 348 -12.42 -17.64 5.03
CA ASP A 348 -12.57 -18.20 3.68
C ASP A 348 -12.93 -19.69 3.83
N VAL A 349 -14.22 -19.96 4.06
CA VAL A 349 -14.66 -21.24 4.66
C VAL A 349 -15.75 -21.97 3.87
N ASP A 350 -16.17 -21.42 2.73
CA ASP A 350 -17.18 -21.91 1.77
C ASP A 350 -18.61 -22.12 2.34
N LEU A 351 -18.69 -22.90 3.41
CA LEU A 351 -19.91 -23.46 3.97
C LEU A 351 -20.43 -22.64 5.16
N GLN A 352 -21.76 -22.55 5.25
CA GLN A 352 -22.47 -21.94 6.38
C GLN A 352 -22.10 -22.62 7.72
N VAL A 353 -21.97 -23.96 7.74
CA VAL A 353 -21.62 -24.70 8.96
C VAL A 353 -20.21 -24.34 9.45
N SER A 354 -19.25 -24.25 8.52
CA SER A 354 -17.88 -23.82 8.82
C SER A 354 -17.86 -22.39 9.34
N ALA A 355 -18.62 -21.46 8.72
CA ALA A 355 -18.74 -20.09 9.18
C ALA A 355 -19.33 -19.98 10.59
N ARG A 356 -20.37 -20.78 10.92
CA ARG A 356 -20.94 -20.85 12.27
C ARG A 356 -19.91 -21.29 13.31
N ASP A 357 -19.08 -22.26 12.96
CA ASP A 357 -18.06 -22.77 13.87
C ASP A 357 -16.90 -21.78 14.05
N ALA A 358 -16.41 -21.20 12.95
CA ALA A 358 -15.31 -20.23 12.92
C ALA A 358 -15.65 -18.94 13.68
N ILE A 359 -16.85 -18.37 13.45
CA ILE A 359 -17.25 -17.08 14.02
C ILE A 359 -17.47 -17.11 15.54
N ARG A 360 -17.44 -18.29 16.18
CA ARG A 360 -17.40 -18.39 17.65
C ARG A 360 -16.17 -17.71 18.25
N ILE A 361 -15.18 -17.33 17.43
CA ILE A 361 -14.04 -16.48 17.81
C ILE A 361 -14.43 -15.03 18.15
N LEU A 362 -15.58 -14.54 17.67
CA LEU A 362 -16.00 -13.13 17.75
C LEU A 362 -15.93 -12.49 19.15
N PRO A 363 -16.25 -13.18 20.27
CA PRO A 363 -16.13 -12.59 21.61
C PRO A 363 -14.70 -12.14 21.96
N ARG A 364 -13.69 -12.68 21.27
CA ARG A 364 -12.26 -12.36 21.46
C ARG A 364 -11.76 -11.29 20.49
N LEU A 365 -12.55 -10.95 19.46
CA LEU A 365 -12.21 -9.93 18.46
C LEU A 365 -12.31 -8.54 19.08
N ASP A 366 -11.23 -7.75 18.98
CA ASP A 366 -11.22 -6.34 19.40
C ASP A 366 -12.40 -5.58 18.76
N VAL A 367 -13.11 -4.81 19.58
CA VAL A 367 -14.31 -4.07 19.14
C VAL A 367 -14.00 -3.04 18.06
N ARG A 368 -12.75 -2.57 17.97
CA ARG A 368 -12.26 -1.66 16.93
C ARG A 368 -12.02 -2.36 15.59
N SER A 369 -12.08 -3.69 15.56
CA SER A 369 -11.90 -4.51 14.36
C SER A 369 -13.24 -5.08 13.87
N GLY A 370 -13.16 -5.95 12.87
CA GLY A 370 -14.26 -6.62 12.19
C GLY A 370 -13.79 -7.91 11.52
N VAL A 371 -14.66 -8.46 10.67
CA VAL A 371 -14.46 -9.75 10.00
C VAL A 371 -14.42 -9.51 8.51
N PHE A 372 -13.30 -9.85 7.88
CA PHE A 372 -13.26 -10.10 6.45
C PHE A 372 -13.76 -11.52 6.21
N SER A 373 -14.62 -11.69 5.22
CA SER A 373 -15.13 -12.99 4.83
C SER A 373 -15.14 -13.09 3.32
N ASP A 374 -14.71 -14.23 2.78
CA ASP A 374 -15.04 -14.61 1.42
C ASP A 374 -16.50 -15.07 1.32
N GLU A 375 -16.92 -15.60 0.17
CA GLU A 375 -18.30 -16.04 -0.09
C GLU A 375 -19.37 -14.96 0.05
N CYS A 376 -19.00 -13.72 -0.26
CA CYS A 376 -19.86 -12.56 -0.25
C CYS A 376 -20.02 -11.98 -1.67
N GLU A 377 -21.25 -11.61 -2.02
CA GLU A 377 -21.57 -10.95 -3.29
C GLU A 377 -21.99 -9.50 -3.06
N PRO A 378 -21.91 -8.62 -4.08
CA PRO A 378 -22.38 -7.24 -3.97
C PRO A 378 -23.83 -7.14 -3.46
N GLU A 379 -24.70 -8.07 -3.85
CA GLU A 379 -26.11 -8.10 -3.47
C GLU A 379 -26.35 -8.44 -2.00
N ASP A 380 -25.36 -9.01 -1.31
CA ASP A 380 -25.44 -9.25 0.14
C ASP A 380 -25.41 -7.94 0.95
N PHE A 381 -25.06 -6.81 0.32
CA PHE A 381 -24.91 -5.52 0.98
C PHE A 381 -25.75 -4.42 0.31
N CYS A 382 -26.70 -3.85 1.05
CA CYS A 382 -27.55 -2.76 0.57
C CYS A 382 -27.54 -1.59 1.55
N ALA A 383 -27.06 -0.43 1.11
CA ALA A 383 -26.95 0.79 1.93
C ALA A 383 -26.22 0.55 3.28
N GLY A 384 -25.21 -0.32 3.27
CA GLY A 384 -24.42 -0.69 4.46
C GLY A 384 -25.08 -1.75 5.36
N GLU A 385 -26.31 -2.16 5.07
CA GLU A 385 -26.94 -3.31 5.73
C GLU A 385 -26.50 -4.61 5.07
N VAL A 386 -26.40 -5.67 5.88
CA VAL A 386 -26.26 -7.04 5.38
C VAL A 386 -27.65 -7.60 5.12
N VAL A 387 -27.93 -7.93 3.86
CA VAL A 387 -29.24 -8.42 3.38
C VAL A 387 -29.22 -9.91 3.04
N GLY A 388 -28.06 -10.57 3.21
CA GLY A 388 -27.77 -11.90 2.70
C GLY A 388 -28.88 -12.94 2.85
N ASN A 389 -28.95 -13.84 1.88
CA ASN A 389 -29.96 -14.89 1.83
C ASN A 389 -29.47 -16.17 2.54
N PRO A 390 -30.29 -16.82 3.38
CA PRO A 390 -29.94 -18.08 4.03
C PRO A 390 -29.70 -19.20 2.99
N SER A 391 -28.55 -19.88 3.07
CA SER A 391 -28.18 -21.04 2.25
C SER A 391 -27.04 -21.79 2.94
N SER A 392 -26.86 -23.08 2.62
CA SER A 392 -25.74 -23.90 3.09
C SER A 392 -24.37 -23.39 2.62
N ASP A 393 -24.36 -22.60 1.54
CA ASP A 393 -23.18 -22.11 0.84
C ASP A 393 -23.04 -20.59 1.02
N ARG A 394 -23.61 -20.04 2.10
CA ARG A 394 -23.56 -18.59 2.41
C ARG A 394 -23.13 -18.36 3.84
N VAL A 395 -22.17 -17.46 4.01
CA VAL A 395 -21.48 -17.23 5.29
C VAL A 395 -21.91 -15.95 6.00
N ALA A 396 -22.56 -15.01 5.30
CA ALA A 396 -22.95 -13.71 5.84
C ALA A 396 -23.94 -13.79 7.02
N GLU A 397 -24.92 -14.70 6.96
CA GLU A 397 -25.93 -14.87 8.03
C GLU A 397 -25.28 -15.31 9.36
N PRO A 398 -24.46 -16.39 9.42
CA PRO A 398 -23.71 -16.75 10.63
C PRO A 398 -22.92 -15.59 11.25
N VAL A 399 -22.29 -14.75 10.42
CA VAL A 399 -21.54 -13.59 10.89
C VAL A 399 -22.47 -12.56 11.54
N VAL A 400 -23.57 -12.20 10.88
CA VAL A 400 -24.57 -11.26 11.41
C VAL A 400 -25.18 -11.76 12.72
N GLU A 401 -25.52 -13.06 12.80
CA GLU A 401 -26.05 -13.68 14.02
C GLU A 401 -25.05 -13.59 15.17
N ALA A 402 -23.77 -13.88 14.92
CA ALA A 402 -22.74 -13.82 15.93
C ALA A 402 -22.53 -12.40 16.50
N PHE A 403 -22.50 -11.38 15.64
CA PHE A 403 -22.42 -9.98 16.11
C PHE A 403 -23.60 -9.62 17.01
N ARG A 404 -24.83 -9.95 16.58
CA ARG A 404 -26.05 -9.67 17.36
C ARG A 404 -26.07 -10.43 18.69
N ALA A 405 -25.67 -11.71 18.68
CA ALA A 405 -25.61 -12.55 19.87
C ALA A 405 -24.61 -12.01 20.92
N ASN A 406 -23.57 -11.32 20.47
CA ASN A 406 -22.56 -10.68 21.32
C ASN A 406 -22.87 -9.20 21.63
N GLY A 407 -24.09 -8.73 21.34
CA GLY A 407 -24.52 -7.37 21.63
C GLY A 407 -23.81 -6.28 20.82
N ARG A 408 -23.15 -6.65 19.71
CA ARG A 408 -22.50 -5.71 18.79
C ARG A 408 -23.48 -5.25 17.71
N GLY A 409 -23.32 -4.00 17.27
CA GLY A 409 -23.92 -3.55 16.02
C GLY A 409 -23.29 -4.32 14.86
N VAL A 410 -24.00 -4.46 13.74
CA VAL A 410 -23.43 -5.06 12.53
C VAL A 410 -23.86 -4.31 11.28
N LYS A 411 -22.87 -3.92 10.50
CA LYS A 411 -22.97 -3.39 9.15
C LYS A 411 -22.07 -4.22 8.25
N GLY A 412 -22.36 -4.16 6.95
CA GLY A 412 -21.59 -4.89 5.95
C GLY A 412 -21.35 -4.05 4.71
N ARG A 413 -20.24 -4.35 4.02
CA ARG A 413 -19.92 -3.79 2.72
C ARG A 413 -19.18 -4.83 1.90
N PHE A 414 -19.46 -4.82 0.61
CA PHE A 414 -18.62 -5.50 -0.35
C PHE A 414 -17.26 -4.78 -0.47
N ILE A 415 -16.19 -5.55 -0.60
CA ILE A 415 -14.83 -5.04 -0.81
C ILE A 415 -14.43 -5.25 -2.27
N TYR A 416 -14.16 -6.49 -2.67
CA TYR A 416 -13.73 -6.88 -4.02
C TYR A 416 -13.80 -8.41 -4.16
N GLY A 417 -13.83 -8.94 -5.38
CA GLY A 417 -13.86 -10.39 -5.60
C GLY A 417 -15.10 -11.03 -4.98
N HIS A 418 -14.92 -11.93 -4.02
CA HIS A 418 -15.99 -12.48 -3.18
C HIS A 418 -15.86 -12.04 -1.71
N THR A 419 -15.07 -11.00 -1.46
CA THR A 419 -14.76 -10.54 -0.10
C THR A 419 -15.72 -9.45 0.38
N GLY A 420 -16.33 -9.71 1.53
CA GLY A 420 -17.10 -8.76 2.33
C GLY A 420 -16.38 -8.35 3.62
N TRP A 421 -16.77 -7.21 4.16
CA TRP A 421 -16.33 -6.71 5.48
C TRP A 421 -17.53 -6.49 6.39
N PHE A 422 -17.49 -7.08 7.58
CA PHE A 422 -18.53 -7.00 8.61
C PHE A 422 -17.98 -6.31 9.85
N TRP A 423 -18.67 -5.28 10.35
CA TRP A 423 -18.16 -4.48 11.47
C TRP A 423 -19.26 -3.90 12.37
N ASP A 424 -18.84 -3.49 13.56
CA ASP A 424 -19.70 -2.71 14.44
C ASP A 424 -19.54 -1.21 14.13
N PRO A 425 -20.56 -0.53 13.58
CA PRO A 425 -20.43 0.87 13.20
C PRO A 425 -20.18 1.80 14.39
N SER A 426 -20.45 1.37 15.62
CA SER A 426 -20.26 2.16 16.83
C SER A 426 -18.82 2.19 17.33
N THR A 427 -18.02 1.15 17.03
CA THR A 427 -16.68 0.96 17.62
C THR A 427 -15.60 0.70 16.58
N SER A 428 -15.90 0.02 15.47
CA SER A 428 -14.87 -0.40 14.51
C SER A 428 -14.23 0.75 13.74
N LEU A 429 -12.96 0.58 13.41
CA LEU A 429 -12.24 1.39 12.43
C LEU A 429 -12.75 1.06 11.01
N PRO A 430 -12.95 2.06 10.15
CA PRO A 430 -13.44 1.83 8.81
C PRO A 430 -12.38 1.17 7.93
N VAL A 431 -12.81 0.31 7.00
CA VAL A 431 -11.95 -0.25 5.94
C VAL A 431 -11.97 0.70 4.74
N LEU A 432 -10.78 0.96 4.17
CA LEU A 432 -10.61 1.74 2.95
C LEU A 432 -11.16 0.97 1.74
N SER A 433 -11.90 1.65 0.84
CA SER A 433 -12.30 1.02 -0.43
C SER A 433 -11.08 0.68 -1.29
N PRO A 434 -11.20 -0.31 -2.19
CA PRO A 434 -10.13 -0.64 -3.12
C PRO A 434 -9.66 0.54 -3.98
N GLU A 435 -10.55 1.32 -4.58
CA GLU A 435 -10.17 2.28 -5.62
C GLU A 435 -9.21 3.38 -5.12
N PRO A 436 -9.44 4.04 -3.97
CA PRO A 436 -8.47 4.98 -3.41
C PRO A 436 -7.15 4.31 -3.05
N LEU A 437 -7.17 3.08 -2.50
CA LEU A 437 -5.97 2.35 -2.11
C LEU A 437 -5.13 1.95 -3.32
N LEU A 438 -5.76 1.51 -4.41
CA LEU A 438 -5.09 1.16 -5.67
C LEU A 438 -4.51 2.39 -6.36
N ARG A 439 -5.18 3.55 -6.30
CA ARG A 439 -4.60 4.83 -6.75
C ARG A 439 -3.34 5.20 -5.97
N LEU A 440 -3.36 5.00 -4.64
CA LEU A 440 -2.16 5.24 -3.82
C LEU A 440 -1.04 4.27 -4.19
N ARG A 441 -1.35 2.98 -4.38
CA ARG A 441 -0.41 1.96 -4.87
C ARG A 441 0.26 2.39 -6.18
N ASP A 442 -0.51 2.81 -7.18
CA ASP A 442 0.00 3.20 -8.51
C ASP A 442 0.96 4.39 -8.45
N ALA A 443 0.86 5.22 -7.41
CA ALA A 443 1.76 6.33 -7.21
C ALA A 443 3.07 5.94 -6.52
N ILE A 444 3.10 4.85 -5.76
CA ILE A 444 4.25 4.48 -4.92
C ILE A 444 5.03 3.27 -5.44
N ILE A 445 4.51 2.53 -6.41
CA ILE A 445 5.16 1.37 -7.04
C ILE A 445 5.69 1.79 -8.40
#